data_AF-A0A0A9GIU0-F1
#
_entry.id   AF-A0A0A9GIU0-F1
#
_cell.length_a   1.000
_cell.length_b   1.000
_cell.length_c   1.000
_cell.angle_alpha   90.00
_cell.angle_beta   90.00
_cell.angle_gamma   90.00
#
_symmetry.space_group_name_H-M   'P 1'
#
loop_
_entity.id
_entity.type
_entity.pdbx_description
1 polymer ?
#
loop_
_entity_poly.entity_id
_entity_poly.type
_entity_poly.pdbx_seq_one_letter_code
_entity_poly.pdbx_strand_id
1 'polypeptide(L)'
;MLVQAAAPDCPDTGCLVDLNERCPDELRANDGRACRSACEAFGSPEYCCNGAYGNPDTCHPSQYSQLFKSACPKSYSYAYDDATSTFTCNHTDYTITFCPKSTPSSGKSNKNSLRRPSHEQLEDEVWLASLKASDACVRTIGLWPASIALQSALAIAVVTMLVGVDHHLFTLL
;
A
#
# COMPACT_ATOMS: atom_id res chain seq x y z
N MET A 1 2.62 -11.34 -0.57
CA MET A 1 2.71 -12.81 -0.75
C MET A 1 1.43 -13.43 -0.23
N LEU A 2 0.93 -14.50 -0.85
CA LEU A 2 -0.24 -15.25 -0.40
C LEU A 2 0.14 -16.74 -0.25
N VAL A 3 -0.34 -17.36 0.82
CA VAL A 3 -0.21 -18.79 1.09
C VAL A 3 -1.61 -19.39 1.17
N GLN A 4 -1.84 -20.42 0.37
CA GLN A 4 -3.15 -21.08 0.26
C GLN A 4 -2.99 -22.57 0.50
N ALA A 5 -3.87 -23.14 1.29
CA ALA A 5 -3.96 -24.58 1.50
C ALA A 5 -4.75 -25.23 0.36
N ALA A 6 -4.36 -26.44 -0.03
CA ALA A 6 -5.13 -27.23 -1.00
C ALA A 6 -6.41 -27.82 -0.37
N ALA A 7 -6.42 -28.03 0.95
CA ALA A 7 -7.55 -28.58 1.67
C ALA A 7 -8.69 -27.54 1.76
N PRO A 8 -9.95 -27.98 1.60
CA PRO A 8 -11.11 -27.12 1.82
C PRO A 8 -11.17 -26.69 3.29
N ASP A 9 -11.77 -25.53 3.54
CA ASP A 9 -11.99 -24.94 4.88
C ASP A 9 -10.73 -24.52 5.65
N CYS A 10 -9.55 -24.62 5.03
CA CYS A 10 -8.33 -24.06 5.57
C CYS A 10 -8.17 -22.58 5.19
N PRO A 11 -7.89 -21.70 6.17
CA PRO A 11 -7.82 -20.27 5.90
C PRO A 11 -6.53 -19.88 5.16
N ASP A 12 -6.68 -19.07 4.11
CA ASP A 12 -5.56 -18.43 3.43
C ASP A 12 -4.88 -17.37 4.31
N THR A 13 -3.55 -17.23 4.19
CA THR A 13 -2.76 -16.21 4.90
C THR A 13 -1.87 -15.42 3.95
N GLY A 14 -1.59 -14.17 4.30
CA GLY A 14 -0.66 -13.33 3.56
C GLY A 14 -1.15 -11.90 3.40
N CYS A 15 -0.47 -11.19 2.50
CA CYS A 15 -0.77 -9.80 2.17
C CYS A 15 -0.79 -9.59 0.65
N LEU A 16 -1.89 -8.99 0.19
CA LEU A 16 -2.14 -8.60 -1.21
C LEU A 16 -1.89 -7.11 -1.46
N VAL A 17 -1.68 -6.32 -0.41
CA VAL A 17 -1.38 -4.89 -0.49
C VAL A 17 0.11 -4.69 -0.72
N ASP A 18 0.46 -3.70 -1.56
CA ASP A 18 1.84 -3.22 -1.63
C ASP A 18 2.13 -2.33 -0.41
N LEU A 19 2.86 -2.89 0.56
CA LEU A 19 3.25 -2.18 1.77
C LEU A 19 4.24 -1.04 1.50
N ASN A 20 4.97 -1.06 0.38
CA ASN A 20 5.94 -0.01 0.06
C ASN A 20 5.24 1.33 -0.23
N GLU A 21 4.05 1.29 -0.84
CA GLU A 21 3.26 2.50 -1.12
C GLU A 21 2.71 3.16 0.15
N ARG A 22 2.55 2.38 1.22
CA ARG A 22 2.01 2.82 2.52
C ARG A 22 3.10 2.97 3.59
N CYS A 23 4.36 2.78 3.22
CA CYS A 23 5.46 2.73 4.17
C CYS A 23 5.80 4.12 4.71
N PRO A 24 5.76 4.35 6.04
CA PRO A 24 6.28 5.55 6.66
C PRO A 24 7.76 5.77 6.33
N ASP A 25 8.18 7.02 6.19
CA ASP A 25 9.52 7.37 5.70
C ASP A 25 10.63 6.80 6.59
N GLU A 26 10.42 6.77 7.90
CA GLU A 26 11.34 6.21 8.90
C GLU A 26 11.51 4.69 8.78
N LEU A 27 10.54 3.99 8.18
CA LEU A 27 10.60 2.54 7.94
C LEU A 27 11.04 2.19 6.51
N ARG A 28 11.10 3.16 5.59
CA ARG A 28 11.51 2.91 4.21
C ARG A 28 12.95 2.40 4.13
N ALA A 29 13.16 1.43 3.25
CA ALA A 29 14.47 0.89 2.93
C ALA A 29 14.58 0.62 1.43
N ASN A 30 15.81 0.35 0.97
CA ASN A 30 16.11 -0.02 -0.42
C ASN A 30 15.49 0.96 -1.44
N ASP A 31 15.70 2.26 -1.24
CA ASP A 31 15.15 3.35 -2.07
C ASP A 31 13.62 3.30 -2.21
N GLY A 32 12.91 2.89 -1.16
CA GLY A 32 11.45 2.77 -1.14
C GLY A 32 10.91 1.47 -1.75
N ARG A 33 11.77 0.50 -2.05
CA ARG A 33 11.37 -0.84 -2.54
C ARG A 33 11.19 -1.86 -1.42
N ALA A 34 11.40 -1.46 -0.17
CA ALA A 34 11.16 -2.27 1.02
C ALA A 34 10.61 -1.40 2.15
N CYS A 35 9.80 -2.02 3.00
CA CYS A 35 9.31 -1.44 4.25
C CYS A 35 9.77 -2.31 5.41
N ARG A 36 10.60 -1.76 6.30
CA ARG A 36 11.11 -2.46 7.47
C ARG A 36 10.05 -2.54 8.56
N SER A 37 10.16 -3.55 9.41
CA SER A 37 9.45 -3.52 10.69
C SER A 37 10.03 -2.44 11.62
N ALA A 38 9.26 -2.01 12.62
CA ALA A 38 9.75 -1.09 13.64
C ALA A 38 10.93 -1.69 14.45
N CYS A 39 10.90 -3.01 14.70
CA CYS A 39 12.00 -3.69 15.37
C CYS A 39 13.30 -3.57 14.57
N GLU A 40 13.25 -3.82 13.26
CA GLU A 40 14.43 -3.71 12.41
C GLU A 40 14.91 -2.26 12.27
N ALA A 41 14.00 -1.29 12.21
CA ALA A 41 14.35 0.12 12.04
C ALA A 41 14.94 0.76 13.31
N PHE A 42 14.42 0.40 14.49
CA PHE A 42 14.75 1.11 15.74
C PHE A 42 15.46 0.24 16.78
N GLY A 43 15.31 -1.08 16.73
CA GLY A 43 15.95 -2.02 17.65
C GLY A 43 15.50 -1.93 19.11
N SER A 44 14.46 -1.14 19.42
CA SER A 44 14.02 -0.95 20.80
C SER A 44 13.32 -2.21 21.35
N PRO A 45 13.47 -2.51 22.66
CA PRO A 45 12.83 -3.66 23.28
C PRO A 45 11.31 -3.72 23.09
N GLU A 46 10.64 -2.56 23.08
CA GLU A 46 9.20 -2.41 22.86
C GLU A 46 8.76 -2.91 21.48
N TYR A 47 9.55 -2.62 20.43
CA TYR A 47 9.22 -3.04 19.07
C TYR A 47 9.65 -4.47 18.77
N CYS A 48 10.73 -4.92 19.41
CA CYS A 48 11.29 -6.25 19.21
C CYS A 48 10.75 -7.30 20.19
N CYS A 49 9.91 -6.89 21.15
CA CYS A 49 9.36 -7.75 22.19
C CYS A 49 10.42 -8.59 22.91
N ASN A 50 11.41 -7.92 23.50
CA ASN A 50 12.47 -8.58 24.25
C ASN A 50 12.71 -7.92 25.63
N GLY A 51 13.51 -8.56 26.48
CA GLY A 51 13.78 -8.06 27.83
C GLY A 51 12.50 -7.90 28.64
N ALA A 52 12.22 -6.67 29.12
CA ALA A 52 11.00 -6.34 29.85
C ALA A 52 9.72 -6.54 29.02
N TYR A 53 9.84 -6.53 27.69
CA TYR A 53 8.76 -6.74 26.72
C TYR A 53 8.76 -8.16 26.14
N GLY A 54 9.45 -9.11 26.79
CA GLY A 54 9.59 -10.49 26.31
C GLY A 54 8.37 -11.39 26.52
N ASN A 55 7.18 -10.83 26.72
CA ASN A 55 5.93 -11.56 26.87
C ASN A 55 4.75 -10.75 26.31
N PRO A 56 3.63 -11.39 25.94
CA PRO A 56 2.49 -10.71 25.32
C PRO A 56 1.78 -9.72 26.24
N ASP A 57 1.87 -9.88 27.56
CA ASP A 57 1.23 -8.97 28.52
C ASP A 57 1.98 -7.63 28.63
N THR A 58 3.26 -7.59 28.25
CA THR A 58 4.07 -6.38 28.29
C THR A 58 4.39 -5.80 26.91
N CYS A 59 4.43 -6.59 25.84
CA CYS A 59 4.67 -6.09 24.49
C CYS A 59 3.35 -5.82 23.74
N HIS A 60 2.94 -4.55 23.74
CA HIS A 60 1.69 -4.13 23.11
C HIS A 60 1.87 -3.71 21.64
N PRO A 61 0.81 -3.75 20.83
CA PRO A 61 0.83 -3.21 19.47
C PRO A 61 1.25 -1.74 19.45
N SER A 62 2.16 -1.40 18.53
CA SER A 62 2.56 -0.01 18.27
C SER A 62 1.77 0.58 17.10
N GLN A 63 1.91 1.89 16.88
CA GLN A 63 1.38 2.54 15.68
C GLN A 63 1.88 1.89 14.38
N TYR A 64 3.13 1.39 14.38
CA TYR A 64 3.72 0.74 13.21
C TYR A 64 3.16 -0.66 12.98
N SER A 65 2.99 -1.47 14.03
CA SER A 65 2.39 -2.80 13.86
C SER A 65 0.92 -2.70 13.46
N GLN A 66 0.18 -1.71 13.99
CA GLN A 66 -1.20 -1.45 13.57
C GLN A 66 -1.30 -1.04 12.09
N LEU A 67 -0.32 -0.30 11.55
CA LEU A 67 -0.24 -0.01 10.12
C LEU A 67 -0.14 -1.29 9.29
N PHE A 68 0.77 -2.20 9.64
CA PHE A 68 0.91 -3.47 8.93
C PHE A 68 -0.32 -4.37 9.08
N LYS A 69 -0.90 -4.44 10.28
CA LYS A 69 -2.11 -5.23 10.54
C LYS A 69 -3.31 -4.72 9.75
N SER A 70 -3.51 -3.41 9.70
CA SER A 70 -4.61 -2.81 8.94
C SER A 70 -4.47 -3.02 7.43
N ALA A 71 -3.26 -2.96 6.89
CA ALA A 71 -3.00 -3.23 5.49
C ALA A 71 -3.12 -4.73 5.15
N CYS A 72 -2.72 -5.60 6.09
CA CYS A 72 -2.63 -7.04 5.92
C CYS A 72 -3.26 -7.78 7.12
N PRO A 73 -4.60 -7.82 7.26
CA PRO A 73 -5.25 -8.37 8.46
C PRO A 73 -4.95 -9.84 8.71
N LYS A 74 -4.62 -10.57 7.64
CA LYS A 74 -4.32 -12.01 7.64
C LYS A 74 -2.81 -12.32 7.70
N SER A 75 -2.02 -11.43 8.30
CA SER A 75 -0.59 -11.63 8.50
C SER A 75 -0.14 -11.06 9.82
N TYR A 76 0.88 -11.68 10.42
CA TYR A 76 1.55 -11.16 11.61
C TYR A 76 2.16 -9.78 11.35
N SER A 77 1.87 -8.86 12.26
CA SER A 77 2.36 -7.47 12.21
C SER A 77 3.43 -7.15 13.26
N TYR A 78 3.53 -7.96 14.31
CA TYR A 78 4.58 -7.93 15.34
C TYR A 78 4.67 -9.30 16.04
N ALA A 79 5.62 -9.45 16.99
CA ALA A 79 5.98 -10.75 17.55
C ALA A 79 4.85 -11.45 18.34
N TYR A 80 3.97 -10.70 18.99
CA TYR A 80 2.86 -11.24 19.79
C TYR A 80 1.48 -10.84 19.24
N ASP A 81 1.39 -10.68 17.92
CA ASP A 81 0.12 -10.38 17.25
C ASP A 81 -0.94 -11.47 17.51
N ASP A 82 -2.20 -11.09 17.36
CA ASP A 82 -3.33 -11.91 17.79
C ASP A 82 -3.55 -13.15 16.91
N ALA A 83 -4.43 -14.05 17.38
CA ALA A 83 -4.73 -15.31 16.71
C ALA A 83 -5.35 -15.16 15.31
N THR A 84 -5.83 -13.97 14.91
CA THR A 84 -6.27 -13.74 13.52
C THR A 84 -5.09 -13.69 12.55
N SER A 85 -3.86 -13.64 13.06
CA SER A 85 -2.61 -13.82 12.30
C SER A 85 -2.11 -15.28 12.29
N THR A 86 -2.71 -16.19 13.07
CA THR A 86 -2.30 -17.59 13.19
C THR A 86 -3.23 -18.50 12.40
N PHE A 87 -2.70 -19.15 11.36
CA PHE A 87 -3.47 -20.00 10.46
C PHE A 87 -3.00 -21.44 10.57
N THR A 88 -3.84 -22.31 11.11
CA THR A 88 -3.54 -23.74 11.29
C THR A 88 -4.44 -24.57 10.38
N CYS A 89 -3.83 -25.47 9.61
CA CYS A 89 -4.53 -26.44 8.77
C CYS A 89 -3.82 -27.80 8.90
N ASN A 90 -4.60 -28.88 9.02
CA ASN A 90 -4.06 -30.23 9.18
C ASN A 90 -3.99 -30.96 7.83
N HIS A 91 -2.87 -31.64 7.57
CA HIS A 91 -2.67 -32.54 6.44
C HIS A 91 -3.06 -31.94 5.07
N THR A 92 -2.26 -30.99 4.58
CA THR A 92 -2.50 -30.37 3.27
C THR A 92 -1.20 -29.95 2.59
N ASP A 93 -1.27 -29.78 1.27
CA ASP A 93 -0.26 -29.10 0.48
C ASP A 93 -0.52 -27.59 0.47
N TYR A 94 0.54 -26.80 0.32
CA TYR A 94 0.45 -25.34 0.30
C TYR A 94 1.00 -24.77 -1.02
N THR A 95 0.32 -23.76 -1.55
CA THR A 95 0.82 -22.94 -2.66
C THR A 95 1.23 -21.57 -2.15
N ILE A 96 2.48 -21.17 -2.41
CA ILE A 96 3.01 -19.84 -2.08
C ILE A 96 3.10 -19.02 -3.37
N THR A 97 2.37 -17.90 -3.39
CA THR A 97 2.35 -16.99 -4.53
C THR A 97 2.98 -15.65 -4.16
N PHE A 98 4.03 -15.28 -4.89
CA PHE A 98 4.62 -13.93 -4.84
C PHE A 98 3.89 -13.00 -5.79
N CYS A 99 3.68 -11.76 -5.36
CA CYS A 99 2.91 -10.75 -6.10
C CYS A 99 1.59 -11.30 -6.68
N PRO A 100 0.73 -11.92 -5.84
CA PRO A 100 -0.56 -12.42 -6.28
C PRO A 100 -1.37 -11.26 -6.85
N LYS A 101 -1.97 -11.46 -8.03
CA LYS A 101 -2.95 -10.51 -8.54
C LYS A 101 -4.14 -10.54 -7.59
N SER A 102 -4.67 -9.38 -7.22
CA SER A 102 -5.95 -9.26 -6.51
C SER A 102 -7.06 -9.77 -7.44
N THR A 103 -7.25 -11.08 -7.48
CA THR A 103 -8.49 -11.65 -8.00
C THR A 103 -9.55 -11.39 -6.93
N PRO A 104 -10.66 -10.69 -7.24
CA PRO A 104 -11.79 -10.65 -6.33
C PRO A 104 -12.15 -12.11 -6.07
N SER A 105 -12.09 -12.51 -4.80
CA SER A 105 -12.19 -13.90 -4.40
C SER A 105 -13.38 -14.56 -5.08
N SER A 106 -13.13 -15.70 -5.72
CA SER A 106 -14.16 -16.70 -6.00
C SER A 106 -14.64 -17.32 -4.69
N GLY A 107 -15.14 -16.50 -3.77
CA GLY A 107 -16.06 -16.96 -2.75
C GLY A 107 -17.32 -17.38 -3.50
N LYS A 108 -17.57 -18.68 -3.58
CA LYS A 108 -18.93 -19.19 -3.86
C LYS A 108 -19.82 -18.65 -2.74
N SER A 109 -20.44 -17.51 -3.00
CA SER A 109 -21.54 -16.99 -2.20
C SER A 109 -22.69 -17.99 -2.35
N ASN A 110 -22.76 -18.95 -1.43
CA ASN A 110 -23.96 -19.77 -1.27
C ASN A 110 -25.05 -18.83 -0.76
N LYS A 111 -25.92 -18.41 -1.68
CA LYS A 111 -27.19 -17.77 -1.35
C LYS A 111 -28.03 -18.79 -0.60
N ASN A 112 -28.06 -18.71 0.73
CA ASN A 112 -29.32 -18.93 1.43
C ASN A 112 -29.35 -18.36 2.85
N SER A 113 -30.52 -17.78 3.14
CA SER A 113 -31.09 -17.52 4.46
C SER A 113 -30.74 -16.21 5.16
N LEU A 114 -31.63 -15.25 4.89
CA LEU A 114 -32.05 -14.17 5.77
C LEU A 114 -32.18 -14.59 7.24
N ARG A 115 -31.44 -13.94 8.15
CA ARG A 115 -31.93 -13.49 9.47
C ARG A 115 -31.00 -12.41 10.06
N ARG A 116 -31.58 -11.23 10.29
CA ARG A 116 -31.07 -10.10 11.10
C ARG A 116 -31.25 -10.45 12.59
N PRO A 117 -30.34 -10.04 13.50
CA PRO A 117 -30.59 -8.86 14.34
C PRO A 117 -29.37 -7.91 14.50
N SER A 118 -29.70 -6.72 14.97
CA SER A 118 -28.94 -5.46 15.09
C SER A 118 -28.07 -5.32 16.35
N HIS A 119 -27.30 -4.21 16.39
CA HIS A 119 -26.42 -3.66 17.46
C HIS A 119 -24.96 -4.14 17.28
N GLU A 120 -23.94 -3.38 16.90
CA GLU A 120 -23.61 -1.95 16.91
C GLU A 120 -22.90 -1.61 15.60
N GLN A 121 -23.45 -0.69 14.81
CA GLN A 121 -22.79 -0.09 13.65
C GLN A 121 -22.62 1.40 13.95
N LEU A 122 -21.47 1.82 14.47
CA LEU A 122 -21.14 3.24 14.47
C LEU A 122 -19.65 3.58 14.61
N GLU A 123 -18.71 2.80 14.05
CA GLU A 123 -17.29 3.24 13.98
C GLU A 123 -16.60 2.99 12.61
N ASP A 124 -17.22 2.25 11.68
CA ASP A 124 -16.58 1.85 10.41
C ASP A 124 -16.71 2.86 9.25
N GLU A 125 -17.46 3.95 9.43
CA GLU A 125 -17.78 4.90 8.34
C GLU A 125 -16.63 5.89 8.03
N VAL A 126 -15.63 6.03 8.91
CA VAL A 126 -14.47 6.91 8.65
C VAL A 126 -13.42 6.22 7.78
N TRP A 127 -13.31 4.89 7.85
CA TRP A 127 -12.24 4.16 7.14
C TRP A 127 -12.59 3.85 5.67
N LEU A 128 -13.87 3.67 5.34
CA LEU A 128 -14.32 3.42 3.96
C LEU A 128 -14.09 4.61 3.00
N ALA A 129 -13.86 5.81 3.53
CA ALA A 129 -13.52 6.98 2.71
C ALA A 129 -12.12 6.91 2.07
N SER A 130 -11.21 6.09 2.63
CA SER A 130 -9.82 5.97 2.13
C SER A 130 -9.63 4.89 1.06
N LEU A 131 -10.68 4.12 0.71
CA LEU A 131 -10.61 3.06 -0.31
C LEU A 131 -11.01 3.51 -1.73
N LYS A 132 -11.24 4.82 -1.96
CA LYS A 132 -11.57 5.36 -3.30
C LYS A 132 -10.42 6.04 -4.05
N ALA A 133 -9.19 5.57 -3.87
CA ALA A 133 -8.10 5.99 -4.75
C ALA A 133 -7.12 4.84 -5.04
N SER A 134 -7.50 3.91 -5.91
CA SER A 134 -6.55 3.16 -6.75
C SER A 134 -7.23 2.44 -7.93
N ASP A 135 -8.11 3.12 -8.67
CA ASP A 135 -8.35 2.78 -10.07
C ASP A 135 -7.30 3.50 -10.92
N ALA A 136 -6.10 2.93 -10.99
CA ALA A 136 -5.08 3.35 -11.96
C ALA A 136 -4.09 2.21 -12.27
N CYS A 137 -4.61 1.11 -12.83
CA CYS A 137 -3.78 0.20 -13.62
C CYS A 137 -4.33 0.09 -15.05
N VAL A 138 -4.52 1.24 -15.69
CA VAL A 138 -4.57 1.35 -17.16
C VAL A 138 -3.31 2.10 -17.58
N ARG A 139 -2.30 1.38 -18.05
CA ARG A 139 -1.23 1.98 -18.85
C ARG A 139 -1.80 2.32 -20.23
N THR A 140 -2.15 3.59 -20.39
CA THR A 140 -1.90 4.46 -21.55
C THR A 140 -1.77 3.79 -22.92
N ILE A 141 -2.80 3.93 -23.77
CA ILE A 141 -2.62 4.42 -25.16
C ILE A 141 -3.81 5.35 -25.50
N GLY A 142 -3.50 6.63 -25.71
CA GLY A 142 -4.28 7.55 -26.55
C GLY A 142 -5.46 8.28 -25.91
N LEU A 143 -5.30 9.58 -25.62
CA LEU A 143 -5.89 10.67 -26.42
C LEU A 143 -5.62 12.00 -25.69
N TRP A 144 -5.01 12.95 -26.40
CA TRP A 144 -4.59 14.26 -25.91
C TRP A 144 -5.76 15.14 -25.44
N PRO A 145 -5.62 15.90 -24.33
CA PRO A 145 -6.47 17.06 -24.10
C PRO A 145 -6.00 18.22 -24.98
N ALA A 146 -6.86 18.63 -25.92
CA ALA A 146 -6.74 19.86 -26.68
C ALA A 146 -6.90 21.06 -25.74
N SER A 147 -5.82 21.57 -25.16
CA SER A 147 -5.76 22.87 -24.45
C SER A 147 -4.31 23.31 -24.21
N ILE A 148 -3.49 23.41 -25.25
CA ILE A 148 -2.26 24.22 -25.22
C ILE A 148 -2.22 25.04 -26.51
N ALA A 149 -3.12 26.01 -26.57
CA ALA A 149 -3.10 27.08 -27.56
C ALA A 149 -3.33 28.40 -26.83
N LEU A 150 -2.30 28.88 -26.14
CA LEU A 150 -1.97 30.29 -25.85
C LEU A 150 -0.95 30.29 -24.71
N GLN A 151 0.35 30.40 -25.03
CA GLN A 151 1.36 31.12 -24.22
C GLN A 151 2.79 31.03 -24.81
N SER A 152 3.03 30.31 -25.91
CA SER A 152 4.36 30.21 -26.52
C SER A 152 4.69 31.24 -27.62
N ALA A 153 3.84 32.25 -27.86
CA ALA A 153 4.10 33.25 -28.91
C ALA A 153 4.88 34.49 -28.42
N LEU A 154 4.83 34.83 -27.13
CA LEU A 154 5.50 36.03 -26.60
C LEU A 154 7.00 35.80 -26.30
N ALA A 155 7.41 34.58 -25.93
CA ALA A 155 8.81 34.28 -25.63
C ALA A 155 9.70 34.30 -26.88
N ILE A 156 9.20 33.82 -28.03
CA ILE A 156 9.95 33.79 -29.30
C ILE A 156 10.15 35.19 -29.87
N ALA A 157 9.16 36.09 -29.71
CA ALA A 157 9.27 37.48 -30.16
C ALA A 157 10.32 38.26 -29.34
N VAL A 158 10.44 38.02 -28.04
CA VAL A 158 11.45 38.68 -27.19
C VAL A 158 12.86 38.19 -27.51
N VAL A 159 13.05 36.89 -27.74
CA VAL A 159 14.38 36.34 -28.11
C VAL A 159 14.82 36.81 -29.50
N THR A 160 13.92 36.87 -30.48
CA THR A 160 14.27 37.36 -31.84
C THR A 160 14.58 38.85 -31.87
N MET A 161 13.91 39.67 -31.06
CA MET A 161 14.24 41.10 -30.95
C MET A 161 15.60 41.33 -30.27
N LEU A 162 15.94 40.58 -29.20
CA LEU A 162 17.23 40.72 -28.52
C LEU A 162 18.41 40.33 -29.43
N VAL A 163 18.32 39.21 -30.16
CA VAL A 163 19.39 38.77 -31.07
C VAL A 163 19.48 39.64 -32.35
N GLY A 164 18.37 40.29 -32.74
CA GLY A 164 18.31 41.21 -33.88
C GLY A 164 18.94 42.58 -33.62
N VAL A 165 18.88 43.09 -32.39
CA VAL A 165 19.56 44.35 -32.03
C VAL A 165 21.09 44.18 -32.00
N ASP A 166 21.59 43.01 -31.58
CA ASP A 166 23.04 42.74 -31.53
C ASP A 166 23.69 42.67 -32.93
N HIS A 167 22.99 42.19 -33.96
CA HIS A 167 23.53 42.14 -35.33
C HIS A 167 23.57 43.49 -36.04
N HIS A 168 22.65 44.41 -35.75
CA HIS A 168 22.65 45.73 -36.39
C HIS A 168 23.74 46.67 -35.83
N LEU A 169 24.17 46.48 -34.58
CA LEU A 169 25.26 47.26 -33.98
C LEU A 169 26.64 46.88 -34.53
N PHE A 170 26.81 45.65 -35.02
CA PHE A 170 28.08 45.13 -35.56
C PHE A 170 28.34 45.49 -37.03
N THR A 171 27.39 46.13 -37.73
CA THR A 171 27.52 46.51 -39.15
C THR A 171 27.70 48.03 -39.35
N LEU A 172 27.78 48.81 -38.26
CA LEU A 172 27.93 50.28 -38.26
C LEU A 172 29.15 50.78 -37.45
N LEU A 173 30.06 49.87 -37.10
CA LEU A 173 31.42 50.14 -36.59
C LEU A 173 32.44 49.52 -37.57
#